data_AF-A0A818H3F3-F1
#
_entry.id   AF-A0A818H3F3-F1
#
_cell.length_a   1.000
_cell.length_b   1.000
_cell.length_c   1.000
_cell.angle_alpha   90.00
_cell.angle_beta   90.00
_cell.angle_gamma   90.00
#
_symmetry.space_group_name_H-M   'P 1'
#
loop_
_entity.id
_entity.type
_entity.pdbx_description
1 polymer ?
#
loop_
_entity_poly.entity_id
_entity_poly.type
_entity_poly.pdbx_seq_one_letter_code
_entity_poly.pdbx_strand_id
1 'polypeptide(L)'
;MGSRKNLAFKLTLTIFFENICEFYKTEIIVYEEFSYRLTNYFEQIIENINNELKNKHTFYRLEQRFNDLDSLRTISSIAHKTNQIYCITVEKLVDCINETRIYTEEFSRSLFREEDKSIYDKITKCLLNLKNAQRVENYRARAYSDIIKDIEQQLIQHMKELEKSVVKSNLDLDNFTKIFDVSKILIEIDEMRCFESFIPILKQYIDEFNLKFQGIINYVSIIIIDRYNLDKSSEPVYKTLDYYTAEKALFYLDACLNQLKEGTSRLTLVLTHHLEKEQIKLIVENFKRLEKAKFVIEKHLNISHAIDEFIEEMKTSIETKIKYFSDRIGALMINYNFSEADEKIDSLIVVRNLLGKYCIKDISDQIENLQNYGKTVVCIRYDK
;
A
#
# COMPACT_ATOMS: atom_id res chain seq x y z
N MET A 1 40.61 -32.37 75.71
CA MET A 1 39.98 -32.78 74.43
C MET A 1 38.89 -31.82 73.90
N GLY A 2 38.32 -30.89 74.71
CA GLY A 2 37.26 -29.96 74.25
C GLY A 2 37.71 -28.81 73.32
N SER A 3 38.97 -28.37 73.38
CA SER A 3 39.48 -27.24 72.58
C SER A 3 39.65 -27.56 71.07
N ARG A 4 40.05 -28.79 70.73
CA ARG A 4 40.28 -29.20 69.33
C ARG A 4 38.98 -29.39 68.53
N LYS A 5 37.89 -29.84 69.16
CA LYS A 5 36.58 -30.00 68.50
C LYS A 5 35.94 -28.64 68.17
N ASN A 6 36.17 -27.63 69.00
CA ASN A 6 35.66 -26.28 68.79
C ASN A 6 36.40 -25.55 67.64
N LEU A 7 37.72 -25.81 67.49
CA LEU A 7 38.51 -25.26 66.39
C LEU A 7 38.13 -25.88 65.02
N ALA A 8 37.92 -27.20 64.98
CA ALA A 8 37.49 -27.89 63.76
C ALA A 8 36.11 -27.42 63.28
N PHE A 9 35.15 -27.25 64.20
CA PHE A 9 33.82 -26.74 63.88
C PHE A 9 33.84 -25.30 63.33
N LYS A 10 34.67 -24.42 63.91
CA LYS A 10 34.85 -23.06 63.41
C LYS A 10 35.46 -23.02 62.01
N LEU A 11 36.49 -23.84 61.74
CA LEU A 11 37.10 -23.91 60.41
C LEU A 11 36.11 -24.39 59.34
N THR A 12 35.29 -25.40 59.64
CA THR A 12 34.28 -25.91 58.70
C THR A 12 33.19 -24.88 58.40
N LEU A 13 32.76 -24.11 59.40
CA LEU A 13 31.81 -23.00 59.20
C LEU A 13 32.42 -21.87 58.37
N THR A 14 33.67 -21.48 58.63
CA THR A 14 34.34 -20.44 57.85
C THR A 14 34.47 -20.85 56.39
N ILE A 15 34.94 -22.08 56.10
CA ILE A 15 35.06 -22.58 54.73
C ILE A 15 33.68 -22.68 54.06
N PHE A 16 32.64 -23.10 54.77
CA PHE A 16 31.27 -23.15 54.24
C PHE A 16 30.75 -21.74 53.88
N PHE A 17 30.94 -20.75 54.74
CA PHE A 17 30.55 -19.36 54.46
C PHE A 17 31.38 -18.72 53.35
N GLU A 18 32.69 -18.98 53.29
CA GLU A 18 33.57 -18.51 52.20
C GLU A 18 33.13 -19.09 50.85
N ASN A 19 32.83 -20.39 50.78
CA ASN A 19 32.35 -21.03 49.56
C ASN A 19 30.96 -20.53 49.13
N ILE A 20 30.05 -20.28 50.10
CA ILE A 20 28.76 -19.65 49.81
C ILE A 20 28.96 -18.22 49.28
N CYS A 21 29.88 -17.45 49.87
CA CYS A 21 30.17 -16.10 49.44
C CYS A 21 30.83 -16.07 48.06
N GLU A 22 31.72 -17.01 47.73
CA GLU A 22 32.29 -17.14 46.38
C GLU A 22 31.24 -17.55 45.36
N PHE A 23 30.36 -18.51 45.68
CA PHE A 23 29.27 -18.92 44.80
C PHE A 23 28.34 -17.74 44.48
N TYR A 24 27.89 -17.00 45.51
CA TYR A 24 27.09 -15.79 45.30
C TYR A 24 27.85 -14.69 44.56
N LYS A 25 29.17 -14.53 44.77
CA LYS A 25 29.99 -13.59 43.98
C LYS A 25 30.03 -13.96 42.51
N THR A 26 30.21 -15.25 42.18
CA THR A 26 30.21 -15.71 40.78
C THR A 26 28.84 -15.53 40.14
N GLU A 27 27.74 -15.85 40.84
CA GLU A 27 26.39 -15.59 40.35
C GLU A 27 26.12 -14.09 40.13
N ILE A 28 26.58 -13.22 41.05
CA ILE A 28 26.47 -11.77 40.91
C ILE A 28 27.24 -11.28 39.67
N ILE A 29 28.47 -11.74 39.44
CA ILE A 29 29.28 -11.33 38.28
C ILE A 29 28.60 -11.76 36.97
N VAL A 30 28.12 -13.00 36.89
CA VAL A 30 27.42 -13.52 35.70
C VAL A 30 26.13 -12.72 35.46
N TYR A 31 25.38 -12.43 36.52
CA TYR A 31 24.15 -11.62 36.43
C TYR A 31 24.44 -10.17 35.98
N GLU A 32 25.49 -9.54 36.51
CA GLU A 32 25.88 -8.19 36.11
C GLU A 32 26.33 -8.13 34.65
N GLU A 33 27.13 -9.10 34.19
CA GLU A 33 27.56 -9.18 32.79
C GLU A 33 26.38 -9.42 31.85
N PHE A 34 25.48 -10.33 32.21
CA PHE A 34 24.26 -10.57 31.43
C PHE A 34 23.36 -9.33 31.40
N SER A 35 23.15 -8.67 32.54
CA SER A 35 22.39 -7.42 32.64
C SER A 35 23.01 -6.33 31.76
N TYR A 36 24.34 -6.20 31.74
CA TYR A 36 25.04 -5.25 30.89
C TYR A 36 24.81 -5.52 29.40
N ARG A 37 24.92 -6.78 28.96
CA ARG A 37 24.65 -7.14 27.56
C ARG A 37 23.22 -6.85 27.14
N LEU A 38 22.24 -7.14 28.01
CA LEU A 38 20.83 -6.81 27.75
C LEU A 38 20.59 -5.30 27.71
N THR A 39 21.23 -4.51 28.58
CA THR A 39 21.16 -3.05 28.53
C THR A 39 21.74 -2.50 27.23
N ASN A 40 22.90 -3.00 26.79
CA ASN A 40 23.49 -2.59 25.51
C ASN A 40 22.59 -2.94 24.31
N TYR A 41 21.98 -4.12 24.32
CA TYR A 41 21.03 -4.51 23.28
C TYR A 41 19.78 -3.61 23.28
N PHE A 42 19.27 -3.26 24.46
CA PHE A 42 18.17 -2.31 24.61
C PHE A 42 18.52 -0.95 23.98
N GLU A 43 19.71 -0.42 24.25
CA GLU A 43 20.19 0.84 23.69
C GLU A 43 20.35 0.79 22.16
N GLN A 44 20.80 -0.34 21.61
CA GLN A 44 20.86 -0.54 20.15
C GLN A 44 19.48 -0.51 19.50
N ILE A 45 18.46 -1.10 20.15
CA ILE A 45 17.07 -1.02 19.67
C ILE A 45 16.60 0.45 19.69
N ILE A 46 16.88 1.18 20.78
CA ILE A 46 16.56 2.61 20.90
C ILE A 46 17.23 3.43 19.78
N GLU A 47 18.51 3.19 19.49
CA GLU A 47 19.23 3.90 18.42
C GLU A 47 18.56 3.67 17.07
N ASN A 48 18.20 2.43 16.78
CA ASN A 48 17.49 2.08 15.55
C ASN A 48 16.11 2.77 15.47
N ILE A 49 15.36 2.80 16.57
CA ILE A 49 14.08 3.54 16.64
C ILE A 49 14.31 5.03 16.33
N ASN A 50 15.32 5.65 16.94
CA ASN A 50 15.62 7.06 16.69
C ASN A 50 16.00 7.32 15.21
N ASN A 51 16.72 6.39 14.58
CA ASN A 51 17.04 6.47 13.15
C ASN A 51 15.80 6.32 12.27
N GLU A 52 14.87 5.43 12.63
CA GLU A 52 13.60 5.25 11.92
C GLU A 52 12.68 6.47 12.07
N LEU A 53 12.60 7.06 13.28
CA LEU A 53 11.83 8.28 13.55
C LEU A 53 12.38 9.49 12.75
N LYS A 54 13.70 9.62 12.59
CA LYS A 54 14.32 10.66 11.74
C LYS A 54 13.91 10.54 10.27
N ASN A 55 13.68 9.32 9.79
CA ASN A 55 13.29 9.06 8.40
C ASN A 55 11.78 9.23 8.15
N LYS A 56 11.00 9.66 9.16
CA LYS A 56 9.58 10.13 9.14
C LYS A 56 8.52 9.27 8.39
N HIS A 57 8.86 8.09 7.86
CA HIS A 57 8.00 7.40 6.90
C HIS A 57 7.80 5.89 7.15
N THR A 58 8.21 5.32 8.29
CA THR A 58 8.13 3.86 8.50
C THR A 58 7.72 3.45 9.92
N PHE A 59 6.49 3.79 10.32
CA PHE A 59 5.94 3.30 11.61
C PHE A 59 5.76 1.77 11.67
N TYR A 60 5.67 1.08 10.53
CA TYR A 60 5.54 -0.38 10.48
C TYR A 60 6.68 -1.14 11.19
N ARG A 61 7.93 -0.65 11.11
CA ARG A 61 9.09 -1.31 11.75
C ARG A 61 9.24 -0.96 13.23
N LEU A 62 8.65 0.16 13.65
CA LEU A 62 8.72 0.62 15.03
C LEU A 62 7.95 -0.30 15.97
N GLU A 63 6.83 -0.87 15.53
CA GLU A 63 6.01 -1.76 16.35
C GLU A 63 6.79 -2.94 16.91
N GLN A 64 7.49 -3.68 16.05
CA GLN A 64 8.28 -4.84 16.48
C GLN A 64 9.37 -4.44 17.48
N ARG A 65 10.04 -3.31 17.23
CA ARG A 65 11.11 -2.80 18.10
C ARG A 65 10.59 -2.40 19.48
N PHE A 66 9.43 -1.75 19.55
CA PHE A 66 8.81 -1.40 20.84
C PHE A 66 8.35 -2.66 21.61
N ASN A 67 7.84 -3.69 20.92
CA ASN A 67 7.54 -4.98 21.56
C ASN A 67 8.79 -5.63 22.16
N ASP A 68 9.92 -5.56 21.46
CA ASP A 68 11.21 -6.06 21.97
C ASP A 68 11.65 -5.28 23.22
N LEU A 69 11.54 -3.94 23.21
CA LEU A 69 11.83 -3.10 24.38
C LEU A 69 10.94 -3.43 25.57
N ASP A 70 9.64 -3.58 25.36
CA ASP A 70 8.67 -3.91 26.42
C ASP A 70 8.95 -5.29 27.01
N SER A 71 9.31 -6.26 26.17
CA SER A 71 9.72 -7.61 26.61
C SER A 71 10.97 -7.55 27.47
N LEU A 72 12.00 -6.79 27.09
CA LEU A 72 13.21 -6.60 27.89
C LEU A 72 12.92 -5.90 29.23
N ARG A 73 11.95 -4.98 29.27
CA ARG A 73 11.53 -4.28 30.48
C ARG A 73 10.72 -5.12 31.45
N THR A 74 10.31 -6.33 31.10
CA THR A 74 9.77 -7.29 32.08
C THR A 74 10.81 -7.68 33.13
N ILE A 75 12.10 -7.55 32.80
CA ILE A 75 13.23 -7.75 33.72
C ILE A 75 13.45 -6.47 34.52
N SER A 76 13.16 -6.49 35.82
CA SER A 76 13.14 -5.29 36.68
C SER A 76 14.46 -4.51 36.70
N SER A 77 15.61 -5.21 36.67
CA SER A 77 16.93 -4.56 36.66
C SER A 77 17.21 -3.81 35.36
N ILE A 78 16.73 -4.34 34.23
CA ILE A 78 16.81 -3.67 32.93
C ILE A 78 15.88 -2.47 32.92
N ALA A 79 14.62 -2.66 33.32
CA ALA A 79 13.64 -1.57 33.40
C ALA A 79 14.14 -0.39 34.24
N HIS A 80 14.76 -0.65 35.41
CA HIS A 80 15.32 0.41 36.24
C HIS A 80 16.46 1.16 35.53
N LYS A 81 17.39 0.43 34.90
CA LYS A 81 18.54 1.03 34.20
C LYS A 81 18.13 1.82 32.96
N THR A 82 17.09 1.38 32.25
CA THR A 82 16.72 1.95 30.94
C THR A 82 15.45 2.81 30.99
N ASN A 83 14.91 3.08 32.19
CA ASN A 83 13.61 3.76 32.31
C ASN A 83 13.59 5.12 31.61
N GLN A 84 14.61 5.94 31.88
CA GLN A 84 14.69 7.30 31.37
C GLN A 84 14.80 7.33 29.84
N ILE A 85 15.70 6.53 29.26
CA ILE A 85 15.91 6.52 27.80
C ILE A 85 14.69 6.00 27.05
N TYR A 86 13.97 5.02 27.63
CA TYR A 86 12.71 4.54 27.08
C TYR A 86 11.63 5.62 27.09
N CYS A 87 11.41 6.31 28.23
CA CYS A 87 10.39 7.35 28.32
C CYS A 87 10.63 8.47 27.30
N ILE A 88 11.88 8.94 27.17
CA ILE A 88 12.27 9.94 26.16
C ILE A 88 11.97 9.43 24.74
N THR A 89 12.22 8.15 24.48
CA THR A 89 11.96 7.55 23.16
C THR A 89 10.48 7.45 22.85
N VAL A 90 9.65 7.11 23.85
CA VAL A 90 8.19 7.13 23.73
C VAL A 90 7.67 8.54 23.49
N GLU A 91 8.19 9.55 24.20
CA GLU A 91 7.81 10.96 23.97
C GLU A 91 8.10 11.41 22.54
N LYS A 92 9.28 11.09 22.01
CA LYS A 92 9.63 11.38 20.60
C LYS A 92 8.68 10.71 19.61
N LEU A 93 8.30 9.45 19.86
CA LEU A 93 7.33 8.74 19.03
C LEU A 93 5.98 9.48 19.03
N VAL A 94 5.52 9.89 20.21
CA VAL A 94 4.27 10.63 20.38
C VAL A 94 4.30 11.95 19.60
N ASP A 95 5.41 12.69 19.68
CA ASP A 95 5.59 13.95 18.95
C ASP A 95 5.58 13.74 17.43
N CYS A 96 6.27 12.72 16.91
CA CYS A 96 6.25 12.39 15.47
C CYS A 96 4.84 12.03 14.97
N ILE A 97 4.03 11.34 15.78
CA ILE A 97 2.64 11.02 15.42
C ILE A 97 1.80 12.30 15.40
N ASN A 98 2.00 13.19 16.37
CA ASN A 98 1.31 14.47 16.41
C ASN A 98 1.68 15.37 15.22
N GLU A 99 2.95 15.41 14.81
CA GLU A 99 3.37 16.07 13.57
C GLU A 99 2.66 15.47 12.35
N THR A 100 2.64 14.13 12.25
CA THR A 100 1.98 13.42 11.14
C THR A 100 0.50 13.76 11.07
N ARG A 101 -0.17 13.83 12.22
CA ARG A 101 -1.56 14.30 12.33
C ARG A 101 -1.74 15.70 11.75
N ILE A 102 -0.94 16.66 12.20
CA ILE A 102 -1.05 18.06 11.77
C ILE A 102 -0.91 18.15 10.25
N TYR A 103 0.08 17.43 9.68
CA TYR A 103 0.23 17.35 8.22
C TYR A 103 -0.97 16.72 7.53
N THR A 104 -1.55 15.68 8.11
CA THR A 104 -2.75 15.03 7.54
C THR A 104 -3.93 15.99 7.50
N GLU A 105 -4.16 16.74 8.58
CA GLU A 105 -5.23 17.75 8.65
C GLU A 105 -4.98 18.89 7.65
N GLU A 106 -3.74 19.35 7.51
CA GLU A 106 -3.36 20.38 6.54
C GLU A 106 -3.57 19.92 5.10
N PHE A 107 -3.07 18.73 4.75
CA PHE A 107 -3.26 18.16 3.40
C PHE A 107 -4.74 17.91 3.11
N SER A 108 -5.52 17.44 4.09
CA SER A 108 -6.96 17.26 3.92
C SER A 108 -7.65 18.59 3.60
N ARG A 109 -7.30 19.69 4.29
CA ARG A 109 -7.84 21.02 3.96
C ARG A 109 -7.47 21.47 2.55
N SER A 110 -6.26 21.18 2.09
CA SER A 110 -5.83 21.50 0.72
C SER A 110 -6.50 20.63 -0.34
N LEU A 111 -6.83 19.37 -0.02
CA LEU A 111 -7.58 18.46 -0.90
C LEU A 111 -8.90 19.10 -1.35
N PHE A 112 -9.64 19.66 -0.38
CA PHE A 112 -10.95 20.28 -0.63
C PHE A 112 -10.87 21.70 -1.19
N ARG A 113 -9.67 22.20 -1.49
CA ARG A 113 -9.46 23.50 -2.14
C ARG A 113 -8.97 23.38 -3.59
N GLU A 114 -8.91 22.16 -4.14
CA GLU A 114 -8.50 21.86 -5.52
C GLU A 114 -7.09 22.37 -5.89
N GLU A 115 -6.18 22.51 -4.92
CA GLU A 115 -4.89 23.19 -5.14
C GLU A 115 -3.82 22.29 -5.80
N ASP A 116 -3.85 20.96 -5.64
CA ASP A 116 -2.84 20.05 -6.20
C ASP A 116 -3.24 18.55 -6.17
N LYS A 117 -3.16 17.84 -7.30
CA LYS A 117 -3.38 16.38 -7.36
C LYS A 117 -2.38 15.56 -6.54
N SER A 118 -1.18 16.08 -6.26
CA SER A 118 -0.17 15.41 -5.44
C SER A 118 -0.59 15.22 -3.97
N ILE A 119 -1.69 15.84 -3.55
CA ILE A 119 -2.21 15.81 -2.19
C ILE A 119 -2.73 14.42 -1.81
N TYR A 120 -3.34 13.68 -2.75
CA TYR A 120 -3.86 12.33 -2.50
C TYR A 120 -2.77 11.37 -2.01
N ASP A 121 -1.60 11.37 -2.66
CA ASP A 121 -0.45 10.55 -2.27
C ASP A 121 0.09 10.92 -0.88
N LYS A 122 0.12 12.23 -0.57
CA LYS A 122 0.59 12.75 0.71
C LYS A 122 -0.35 12.34 1.85
N ILE A 123 -1.67 12.51 1.67
CA ILE A 123 -2.68 12.06 2.65
C ILE A 123 -2.60 10.56 2.85
N THR A 124 -2.51 9.78 1.77
CA THR A 124 -2.42 8.31 1.82
C THR A 124 -1.24 7.84 2.66
N LYS A 125 -0.05 8.42 2.45
CA LYS A 125 1.15 8.12 3.25
C LYS A 125 0.97 8.47 4.72
N CYS A 126 0.37 9.63 5.01
CA CYS A 126 0.09 10.06 6.37
C CYS A 126 -0.92 9.15 7.08
N LEU A 127 -2.01 8.77 6.41
CA LEU A 127 -3.01 7.84 6.93
C LEU A 127 -2.42 6.46 7.22
N LEU A 128 -1.57 5.93 6.33
CA LEU A 128 -0.85 4.68 6.55
C LEU A 128 0.05 4.76 7.78
N ASN A 129 0.77 5.87 7.92
CA ASN A 129 1.59 6.13 9.08
C ASN A 129 0.77 6.15 10.38
N LEU A 130 -0.36 6.86 10.39
CA LEU A 130 -1.26 6.94 11.55
C LEU A 130 -1.90 5.58 11.89
N LYS A 131 -2.30 4.80 10.87
CA LYS A 131 -2.83 3.44 11.05
C LYS A 131 -1.79 2.50 11.68
N ASN A 132 -0.54 2.56 11.20
CA ASN A 132 0.55 1.80 11.80
C ASN A 132 0.91 2.28 13.22
N ALA A 133 0.64 3.56 13.52
CA ALA A 133 0.81 4.13 14.84
C ALA A 133 -0.38 3.88 15.79
N GLN A 134 -1.46 3.20 15.34
CA GLN A 134 -2.67 2.99 16.15
C GLN A 134 -2.40 2.19 17.44
N ARG A 135 -1.36 1.35 17.48
CA ARG A 135 -0.91 0.68 18.71
C ARG A 135 -0.25 1.60 19.73
N VAL A 136 0.13 2.82 19.35
CA VAL A 136 0.66 3.84 20.28
C VAL A 136 -0.43 4.38 21.20
N GLU A 137 -1.70 4.15 20.88
CA GLU A 137 -2.80 4.32 21.85
C GLU A 137 -2.59 3.50 23.14
N ASN A 138 -1.85 2.39 23.09
CA ASN A 138 -1.48 1.63 24.29
C ASN A 138 -0.53 2.42 25.21
N TYR A 139 0.36 3.24 24.65
CA TYR A 139 1.31 4.06 25.40
C TYR A 139 0.69 5.39 25.84
N ARG A 140 -0.34 5.89 25.14
CA ARG A 140 -1.08 7.11 25.52
C ARG A 140 -2.55 7.05 25.10
N ALA A 141 -3.35 6.33 25.88
CA ALA A 141 -4.77 6.17 25.63
C ALA A 141 -5.48 7.54 25.51
N ARG A 142 -6.36 7.68 24.50
CA ARG A 142 -7.15 8.89 24.21
C ARG A 142 -6.36 10.13 23.75
N ALA A 143 -5.04 10.03 23.55
CA ALA A 143 -4.25 11.15 23.03
C ALA A 143 -4.49 11.40 21.53
N TYR A 144 -4.91 10.35 20.81
CA TYR A 144 -5.20 10.41 19.40
C TYR A 144 -6.73 10.39 19.23
N SER A 145 -7.30 11.49 18.76
CA SER A 145 -8.68 11.48 18.26
C SER A 145 -8.72 10.64 16.98
N ASP A 146 -9.90 10.13 16.62
CA ASP A 146 -10.11 9.38 15.38
C ASP A 146 -9.96 10.29 14.14
N ILE A 147 -8.75 10.81 13.86
CA ILE A 147 -8.41 11.58 12.65
C ILE A 147 -8.81 10.80 11.40
N ILE A 148 -8.71 9.47 11.46
CA ILE A 148 -9.19 8.59 10.39
C ILE A 148 -10.71 8.75 10.20
N LYS A 149 -11.51 8.82 11.28
CA LYS A 149 -12.96 9.07 11.17
C LYS A 149 -13.26 10.48 10.71
N ASP A 150 -12.49 11.48 11.15
CA ASP A 150 -12.68 12.86 10.71
C ASP A 150 -12.41 13.00 9.21
N ILE A 151 -11.36 12.35 8.70
CA ILE A 151 -11.02 12.31 7.27
C ILE A 151 -12.06 11.47 6.50
N GLU A 152 -12.50 10.34 7.05
CA GLU A 152 -13.60 9.56 6.50
C GLU A 152 -14.86 10.42 6.30
N GLN A 153 -15.28 11.16 7.33
CA GLN A 153 -16.44 12.04 7.23
C GLN A 153 -16.25 13.14 6.19
N GLN A 154 -15.07 13.73 6.12
CA GLN A 154 -14.75 14.76 5.12
C GLN A 154 -14.75 14.19 3.69
N LEU A 155 -14.16 13.02 3.46
CA LEU A 155 -14.16 12.36 2.16
C LEU A 155 -15.58 11.96 1.73
N ILE A 156 -16.37 11.38 2.63
CA ILE A 156 -17.79 11.05 2.35
C ILE A 156 -18.58 12.31 2.00
N GLN A 157 -18.36 13.41 2.74
CA GLN A 157 -19.04 14.68 2.48
C GLN A 157 -18.65 15.25 1.11
N HIS A 158 -17.36 15.25 0.78
CA HIS A 158 -16.85 15.71 -0.50
C HIS A 158 -17.40 14.88 -1.67
N MET A 159 -17.42 13.55 -1.55
CA MET A 159 -18.05 12.68 -2.55
C MET A 159 -19.53 13.01 -2.77
N LYS A 160 -20.28 13.30 -1.70
CA LYS A 160 -21.70 13.71 -1.81
C LYS A 160 -21.85 15.07 -2.50
N GLU A 161 -20.89 15.97 -2.34
CA GLU A 161 -20.87 17.27 -3.01
C GLU A 161 -20.56 17.12 -4.50
N LEU A 162 -19.56 16.32 -4.84
CA LEU A 162 -19.23 15.93 -6.20
C LEU A 162 -20.43 15.25 -6.90
N GLU A 163 -21.13 14.35 -6.21
CA GLU A 163 -22.35 13.72 -6.72
C GLU A 163 -23.45 14.75 -7.03
N LYS A 164 -23.70 15.67 -6.10
CA LYS A 164 -24.67 16.76 -6.32
C LYS A 164 -24.27 17.62 -7.52
N SER A 165 -22.98 17.87 -7.72
CA SER A 165 -22.47 18.63 -8.87
C SER A 165 -22.78 17.91 -10.18
N VAL A 166 -22.57 16.59 -10.28
CA VAL A 166 -22.93 15.81 -11.47
C VAL A 166 -24.43 15.88 -11.77
N VAL A 167 -25.28 15.73 -10.75
CA VAL A 167 -26.74 15.82 -10.92
C VAL A 167 -27.16 17.22 -11.38
N LYS A 168 -26.57 18.28 -10.79
CA LYS A 168 -26.85 19.67 -11.16
C LYS A 168 -26.36 20.05 -12.55
N SER A 169 -25.27 19.45 -13.02
CA SER A 169 -24.72 19.72 -14.35
C SER A 169 -25.76 19.48 -15.44
N ASN A 170 -26.76 18.62 -15.20
CA ASN A 170 -27.84 18.27 -16.13
C ASN A 170 -27.24 17.96 -17.50
N LEU A 171 -26.67 16.76 -17.62
CA LEU A 171 -25.83 16.26 -18.72
C LEU A 171 -26.46 16.52 -20.09
N ASP A 172 -26.26 17.75 -20.54
CA ASP A 172 -26.67 18.26 -21.81
C ASP A 172 -25.56 17.89 -22.79
N LEU A 173 -25.88 16.95 -23.67
CA LEU A 173 -24.97 16.43 -24.68
C LEU A 173 -24.54 17.51 -25.67
N ASP A 174 -25.20 18.67 -25.66
CA ASP A 174 -24.84 19.82 -26.47
C ASP A 174 -23.87 20.79 -25.80
N ASN A 175 -23.54 20.59 -24.53
CA ASN A 175 -22.66 21.46 -23.77
C ASN A 175 -21.39 20.72 -23.30
N PHE A 176 -20.34 20.84 -24.12
CA PHE A 176 -19.03 20.22 -23.91
C PHE A 176 -18.43 20.49 -22.53
N THR A 177 -18.53 21.73 -22.04
CA THR A 177 -17.97 22.11 -20.73
C THR A 177 -18.58 21.26 -19.61
N LYS A 178 -19.88 20.99 -19.66
CA LYS A 178 -20.55 20.15 -18.66
C LYS A 178 -20.10 18.70 -18.70
N ILE A 179 -19.85 18.16 -19.89
CA ILE A 179 -19.33 16.79 -20.05
C ILE A 179 -17.91 16.69 -19.48
N PHE A 180 -17.08 17.70 -19.76
CA PHE A 180 -15.73 17.77 -19.24
C PHE A 180 -15.69 17.92 -17.71
N ASP A 181 -16.56 18.75 -17.14
CA ASP A 181 -16.68 18.94 -15.69
C ASP A 181 -17.11 17.63 -15.00
N VAL A 182 -18.08 16.91 -15.57
CA VAL A 182 -18.49 15.58 -15.09
C VAL A 182 -17.33 14.57 -15.19
N SER A 183 -16.54 14.64 -16.27
CA SER A 183 -15.36 13.78 -16.45
C SER A 183 -14.28 14.05 -15.41
N LYS A 184 -14.07 15.32 -15.03
CA LYS A 184 -13.18 15.68 -13.92
C LYS A 184 -13.67 15.13 -12.58
N ILE A 185 -14.96 15.26 -12.29
CA ILE A 185 -15.56 14.73 -11.07
C ILE A 185 -15.37 13.21 -10.97
N LEU A 186 -15.52 12.48 -12.08
CA LEU A 186 -15.27 11.03 -12.10
C LEU A 186 -13.82 10.68 -11.81
N ILE A 187 -12.88 11.43 -12.40
CA ILE A 187 -11.44 11.24 -12.14
C ILE A 187 -11.16 11.46 -10.65
N GLU A 188 -11.74 12.49 -10.05
CA GLU A 188 -11.55 12.80 -8.64
C GLU A 188 -12.14 11.71 -7.71
N ILE A 189 -13.32 11.19 -8.05
CA ILE A 189 -13.94 10.07 -7.29
C ILE A 189 -13.13 8.78 -7.43
N ASP A 190 -12.59 8.48 -8.62
CA ASP A 190 -11.72 7.32 -8.81
C ASP A 190 -10.37 7.51 -8.10
N GLU A 191 -9.84 8.75 -8.03
CA GLU A 191 -8.65 9.09 -7.23
C GLU A 191 -8.85 8.79 -5.74
N MET A 192 -10.06 8.93 -5.19
CA MET A 192 -10.37 8.59 -3.80
C MET A 192 -10.30 7.08 -3.49
N ARG A 193 -10.21 6.21 -4.50
CA ARG A 193 -10.03 4.75 -4.28
C ARG A 193 -8.76 4.42 -3.53
N CYS A 194 -7.72 5.25 -3.62
CA CYS A 194 -6.50 5.05 -2.84
C CYS A 194 -6.76 4.98 -1.32
N PHE A 195 -7.86 5.56 -0.85
CA PHE A 195 -8.26 5.56 0.54
C PHE A 195 -9.04 4.30 0.99
N GLU A 196 -9.48 3.42 0.07
CA GLU A 196 -10.31 2.23 0.39
C GLU A 196 -9.66 1.30 1.42
N SER A 197 -8.33 1.17 1.40
CA SER A 197 -7.59 0.31 2.35
C SER A 197 -7.58 0.84 3.79
N PHE A 198 -7.92 2.12 3.98
CA PHE A 198 -8.01 2.80 5.28
C PHE A 198 -9.46 3.02 5.70
N ILE A 199 -10.32 3.32 4.74
CA ILE A 199 -11.72 3.69 4.93
C ILE A 199 -12.58 2.79 4.03
N PRO A 200 -12.90 1.56 4.48
CA PRO A 200 -13.56 0.56 3.61
C PRO A 200 -14.93 0.98 3.10
N ILE A 201 -15.63 1.86 3.82
CA ILE A 201 -16.95 2.38 3.43
C ILE A 201 -16.89 3.19 2.13
N LEU A 202 -15.73 3.77 1.76
CA LEU A 202 -15.57 4.50 0.51
C LEU A 202 -15.80 3.60 -0.70
N LYS A 203 -15.40 2.32 -0.64
CA LYS A 203 -15.63 1.38 -1.73
C LYS A 203 -17.11 1.29 -2.10
N GLN A 204 -17.98 1.14 -1.10
CA GLN A 204 -19.43 1.10 -1.32
C GLN A 204 -19.94 2.40 -1.96
N TYR A 205 -19.50 3.56 -1.45
CA TYR A 205 -19.89 4.85 -2.01
C TYR A 205 -19.42 5.03 -3.46
N ILE A 206 -18.19 4.63 -3.78
CA ILE A 206 -17.62 4.71 -5.13
C ILE A 206 -18.37 3.78 -6.08
N ASP A 207 -18.68 2.55 -5.65
CA ASP A 207 -19.45 1.60 -6.45
C ASP A 207 -20.89 2.08 -6.69
N GLU A 208 -21.56 2.64 -5.67
CA GLU A 208 -22.89 3.26 -5.81
C GLU A 208 -22.87 4.46 -6.77
N PHE A 209 -21.84 5.30 -6.67
CA PHE A 209 -21.66 6.43 -7.57
C PHE A 209 -21.43 5.99 -9.01
N ASN A 210 -20.56 5.00 -9.23
CA ASN A 210 -20.28 4.43 -10.54
C ASN A 210 -21.54 3.80 -11.17
N LEU A 211 -22.37 3.11 -10.38
CA LEU A 211 -23.64 2.56 -10.86
C LEU A 211 -24.60 3.66 -11.32
N LYS A 212 -24.73 4.74 -10.55
CA LYS A 212 -25.55 5.90 -10.94
C LYS A 212 -25.02 6.53 -12.23
N PHE A 213 -23.70 6.71 -12.31
CA PHE A 213 -23.07 7.28 -13.50
C PHE A 213 -23.25 6.40 -14.73
N GLN A 214 -23.10 5.09 -14.60
CA GLN A 214 -23.35 4.13 -15.66
C GLN A 214 -24.82 4.18 -16.13
N GLY A 215 -25.76 4.40 -15.22
CA GLY A 215 -27.16 4.68 -15.57
C GLY A 215 -27.30 5.91 -16.47
N ILE A 216 -26.55 6.98 -16.18
CA ILE A 216 -26.55 8.19 -17.01
C ILE A 216 -25.90 7.93 -18.38
N ILE A 217 -24.76 7.23 -18.44
CA ILE A 217 -24.13 6.83 -19.71
C ILE A 217 -25.10 6.01 -20.56
N ASN A 218 -25.77 5.04 -19.95
CA ASN A 218 -26.73 4.17 -20.65
C ASN A 218 -27.90 4.99 -21.21
N TYR A 219 -28.44 5.91 -20.43
CA TYR A 219 -29.50 6.83 -20.88
C TYR A 219 -29.04 7.70 -22.06
N VAL A 220 -27.85 8.29 -21.97
CA VAL A 220 -27.22 9.06 -23.05
C VAL A 220 -27.03 8.20 -24.30
N SER A 221 -26.54 6.97 -24.13
CA SER A 221 -26.31 6.03 -25.22
C SER A 221 -27.62 5.64 -25.90
N ILE A 222 -28.70 5.44 -25.13
CA ILE A 222 -30.04 5.19 -25.68
C ILE A 222 -30.53 6.40 -26.49
N ILE A 223 -30.38 7.63 -25.97
CA ILE A 223 -30.76 8.84 -26.73
C ILE A 223 -29.99 8.94 -28.05
N ILE A 224 -28.69 8.65 -28.03
CA ILE A 224 -27.85 8.65 -29.24
C ILE A 224 -28.34 7.57 -30.20
N ILE A 225 -28.53 6.32 -29.74
CA ILE A 225 -28.99 5.22 -30.58
C ILE A 225 -30.39 5.50 -31.15
N ASP A 226 -31.32 6.05 -30.37
CA ASP A 226 -32.66 6.39 -30.82
C ASP A 226 -32.67 7.55 -31.82
N ARG A 227 -31.84 8.58 -31.59
CA ARG A 227 -31.68 9.70 -32.54
C ARG A 227 -30.98 9.27 -33.83
N TYR A 228 -30.04 8.34 -33.76
CA TYR A 228 -29.15 7.99 -34.87
C TYR A 228 -29.37 6.59 -35.45
N ASN A 229 -30.46 5.91 -35.07
CA ASN A 229 -30.79 4.53 -35.40
C ASN A 229 -30.12 4.06 -36.71
N LEU A 230 -28.94 3.44 -36.57
CA LEU A 230 -28.03 3.19 -37.68
C LEU A 230 -28.65 2.21 -38.69
N ASP A 231 -29.62 1.41 -38.25
CA ASP A 231 -30.40 0.50 -39.07
C ASP A 231 -31.40 1.23 -39.99
N LYS A 232 -31.74 2.50 -39.69
CA LYS A 232 -32.54 3.39 -40.54
C LYS A 232 -31.70 4.35 -41.40
N SER A 233 -30.37 4.26 -41.36
CA SER A 233 -29.46 5.13 -42.12
C SER A 233 -29.61 5.03 -43.66
N SER A 234 -30.29 3.99 -44.15
CA SER A 234 -30.69 3.88 -45.56
C SER A 234 -31.89 4.74 -45.95
N GLU A 235 -32.64 5.30 -45.00
CA GLU A 235 -33.74 6.22 -45.26
C GLU A 235 -33.19 7.63 -45.57
N PRO A 236 -33.64 8.28 -46.65
CA PRO A 236 -33.06 9.53 -47.15
C PRO A 236 -33.18 10.73 -46.20
N VAL A 237 -33.95 10.61 -45.12
CA VAL A 237 -34.15 11.65 -44.09
C VAL A 237 -32.96 11.72 -43.09
N TYR A 238 -32.16 10.66 -42.97
CA TYR A 238 -31.04 10.57 -42.01
C TYR A 238 -29.65 10.79 -42.66
N LYS A 239 -29.60 11.20 -43.93
CA LYS A 239 -28.36 11.28 -44.74
C LYS A 239 -27.34 12.33 -44.29
N THR A 240 -27.71 13.26 -43.42
CA THR A 240 -26.73 14.16 -42.81
C THR A 240 -26.39 13.62 -41.43
N LEU A 241 -25.38 12.75 -41.37
CA LEU A 241 -24.66 12.52 -40.13
C LEU A 241 -24.19 13.91 -39.69
N ASP A 242 -24.75 14.44 -38.60
CA ASP A 242 -24.29 15.72 -38.06
C ASP A 242 -22.84 15.54 -37.63
N TYR A 243 -21.94 16.09 -38.44
CA TYR A 243 -20.50 15.99 -38.28
C TYR A 243 -20.09 16.43 -36.87
N TYR A 244 -20.79 17.42 -36.31
CA TYR A 244 -20.57 17.95 -34.97
C TYR A 244 -20.88 16.91 -33.88
N THR A 245 -21.93 16.11 -34.05
CA THR A 245 -22.31 15.08 -33.07
C THR A 245 -21.47 13.80 -33.19
N ALA A 246 -21.02 13.45 -34.40
CA ALA A 246 -20.02 12.40 -34.59
C ALA A 246 -18.68 12.80 -33.95
N GLU A 247 -18.22 14.02 -34.20
CA GLU A 247 -17.02 14.59 -33.57
C GLU A 247 -17.13 14.56 -32.03
N LYS A 248 -18.27 14.95 -31.45
CA LYS A 248 -18.54 14.85 -30.00
C LYS A 248 -18.43 13.42 -29.45
N ALA A 249 -19.01 12.44 -30.13
CA ALA A 249 -18.95 11.04 -29.70
C ALA A 249 -17.50 10.52 -29.71
N LEU A 250 -16.71 10.96 -30.70
CA LEU A 250 -15.29 10.61 -30.83
C LEU A 250 -14.43 11.27 -29.75
N PHE A 251 -14.69 12.55 -29.43
CA PHE A 251 -14.03 13.24 -28.31
C PHE A 251 -14.39 12.64 -26.95
N TYR A 252 -15.65 12.23 -26.74
CA TYR A 252 -16.04 11.53 -25.51
C TYR A 252 -15.33 10.18 -25.39
N LEU A 253 -15.22 9.45 -26.50
CA LEU A 253 -14.44 8.22 -26.56
C LEU A 253 -12.97 8.48 -26.23
N ASP A 254 -12.38 9.55 -26.75
CA ASP A 254 -11.00 9.95 -26.47
C ASP A 254 -10.78 10.29 -24.99
N ALA A 255 -11.71 11.02 -24.36
CA ALA A 255 -11.67 11.30 -22.93
C ALA A 255 -11.75 10.02 -22.08
N CYS A 256 -12.66 9.10 -22.41
CA CYS A 256 -12.77 7.81 -21.74
C CYS A 256 -11.53 6.93 -21.95
N LEU A 257 -10.92 6.97 -23.14
CA LEU A 257 -9.65 6.28 -23.42
C LEU A 257 -8.52 6.86 -22.59
N ASN A 258 -8.40 8.18 -22.52
CA ASN A 258 -7.38 8.84 -21.72
C ASN A 258 -7.54 8.51 -20.23
N GLN A 259 -8.77 8.42 -19.71
CA GLN A 259 -9.03 7.93 -18.34
C GLN A 259 -8.58 6.47 -18.14
N LEU A 260 -8.92 5.59 -19.08
CA LEU A 260 -8.47 4.19 -19.05
C LEU A 260 -6.94 4.09 -19.10
N LYS A 261 -6.28 4.95 -19.89
CA LYS A 261 -4.82 5.04 -19.98
C LYS A 261 -4.22 5.50 -18.64
N GLU A 262 -4.64 6.65 -18.12
CA GLU A 262 -4.11 7.19 -16.86
C GLU A 262 -4.33 6.23 -15.67
N GLY A 263 -5.53 5.64 -15.55
CA GLY A 263 -5.83 4.67 -14.51
C GLY A 263 -4.94 3.42 -14.59
N THR A 264 -4.66 2.94 -15.82
CA THR A 264 -3.74 1.82 -16.04
C THR A 264 -2.30 2.19 -15.69
N SER A 265 -1.82 3.37 -16.08
CA SER A 265 -0.49 3.86 -15.72
C SER A 265 -0.29 3.96 -14.20
N ARG A 266 -1.30 4.44 -13.49
CA ARG A 266 -1.27 4.55 -12.02
C ARG A 266 -1.21 3.20 -11.33
N LEU A 267 -2.06 2.26 -11.74
CA LEU A 267 -2.01 0.89 -11.21
C LEU A 267 -0.63 0.27 -11.45
N THR A 268 -0.04 0.51 -12.62
CA THR A 268 1.32 0.05 -12.97
C THR A 268 2.41 0.70 -12.10
N LEU A 269 2.24 1.96 -11.69
CA LEU A 269 3.14 2.63 -10.75
C LEU A 269 3.03 2.04 -9.33
N VAL A 270 1.83 1.70 -8.86
CA VAL A 270 1.63 1.11 -7.52
C VAL A 270 2.31 -0.27 -7.41
N LEU A 271 2.37 -1.03 -8.51
CA LEU A 271 3.13 -2.28 -8.58
C LEU A 271 4.61 -2.12 -8.24
N THR A 272 5.18 -0.91 -8.24
CA THR A 272 6.59 -0.66 -7.88
C THR A 272 6.90 -1.05 -6.43
N HIS A 273 5.91 -1.08 -5.55
CA HIS A 273 6.12 -1.29 -4.13
C HIS A 273 5.73 -2.69 -3.67
N HIS A 274 4.62 -3.26 -4.18
CA HIS A 274 4.17 -4.62 -3.92
C HIS A 274 3.37 -5.19 -5.11
N LEU A 275 3.54 -6.48 -5.41
CA LEU A 275 2.75 -7.21 -6.40
C LEU A 275 1.45 -7.73 -5.78
N GLU A 276 0.43 -6.88 -5.69
CA GLU A 276 -0.88 -7.30 -5.18
C GLU A 276 -1.76 -7.90 -6.28
N LYS A 277 -2.33 -9.08 -5.97
CA LYS A 277 -3.19 -9.84 -6.88
C LYS A 277 -4.37 -9.04 -7.44
N GLU A 278 -5.02 -8.24 -6.59
CA GLU A 278 -6.20 -7.48 -6.99
C GLU A 278 -5.86 -6.31 -7.93
N GLN A 279 -4.69 -5.69 -7.75
CA GLN A 279 -4.20 -4.63 -8.64
C GLN A 279 -3.90 -5.18 -10.04
N ILE A 280 -3.27 -6.34 -10.13
CA ILE A 280 -3.00 -7.02 -11.41
C ILE A 280 -4.30 -7.38 -12.14
N LYS A 281 -5.34 -7.85 -11.43
CA LYS A 281 -6.64 -8.11 -12.04
C LYS A 281 -7.25 -6.85 -12.67
N LEU A 282 -7.19 -5.72 -11.95
CA LEU A 282 -7.71 -4.45 -12.45
C LEU A 282 -6.96 -3.98 -13.72
N ILE A 283 -5.64 -4.12 -13.74
CA ILE A 283 -4.82 -3.82 -14.92
C ILE A 283 -5.23 -4.69 -16.12
N VAL A 284 -5.37 -6.00 -15.91
CA VAL A 284 -5.80 -6.94 -16.96
C VAL A 284 -7.20 -6.63 -17.46
N GLU A 285 -8.10 -6.22 -16.57
CA GLU A 285 -9.44 -5.79 -16.96
C GLU A 285 -9.41 -4.50 -17.80
N ASN A 286 -8.56 -3.53 -17.43
CA ASN A 286 -8.35 -2.32 -18.21
C ASN A 286 -7.77 -2.61 -19.59
N PHE A 287 -6.79 -3.53 -19.71
CA PHE A 287 -6.29 -3.96 -21.02
C PHE A 287 -7.39 -4.57 -21.89
N LYS A 288 -8.27 -5.42 -21.32
CA LYS A 288 -9.43 -5.95 -22.05
C LYS A 288 -10.39 -4.85 -22.50
N ARG A 289 -10.60 -3.81 -21.67
CA ARG A 289 -11.44 -2.66 -22.02
C ARG A 289 -10.81 -1.82 -23.14
N LEU A 290 -9.49 -1.59 -23.09
CA LEU A 290 -8.73 -0.90 -24.14
C LEU A 290 -8.76 -1.66 -25.47
N GLU A 291 -8.58 -2.98 -25.47
CA GLU A 291 -8.70 -3.81 -26.68
C GLU A 291 -10.13 -3.78 -27.26
N LYS A 292 -11.16 -3.78 -26.40
CA LYS A 292 -12.56 -3.63 -26.86
C LYS A 292 -12.80 -2.24 -27.46
N ALA A 293 -12.29 -1.19 -26.82
CA ALA A 293 -12.39 0.17 -27.33
C ALA A 293 -11.67 0.31 -28.67
N LYS A 294 -10.48 -0.28 -28.81
CA LYS A 294 -9.74 -0.37 -30.06
C LYS A 294 -10.60 -0.96 -31.19
N PHE A 295 -11.26 -2.09 -30.96
CA PHE A 295 -12.09 -2.74 -31.99
C PHE A 295 -13.23 -1.82 -32.48
N VAL A 296 -13.83 -1.04 -31.57
CA VAL A 296 -14.87 -0.06 -31.91
C VAL A 296 -14.28 1.12 -32.69
N ILE A 297 -13.09 1.60 -32.29
CA ILE A 297 -12.41 2.73 -32.91
C ILE A 297 -11.86 2.35 -34.28
N GLU A 298 -11.20 1.22 -34.44
CA GLU A 298 -10.67 0.73 -35.74
C GLU A 298 -11.73 0.67 -36.83
N LYS A 299 -12.96 0.32 -36.45
CA LYS A 299 -14.08 0.22 -37.38
C LYS A 299 -14.56 1.59 -37.90
N HIS A 300 -14.21 2.68 -37.20
CA HIS A 300 -14.81 4.00 -37.41
C HIS A 300 -13.79 5.15 -37.50
N LEU A 301 -12.53 4.94 -37.08
CA LEU A 301 -11.46 5.93 -36.98
C LEU A 301 -10.05 5.30 -37.07
N ASN A 302 -9.15 6.02 -37.74
CA ASN A 302 -7.77 5.57 -37.99
C ASN A 302 -6.80 5.88 -36.81
N ILE A 303 -7.27 5.82 -35.56
CA ILE A 303 -6.51 6.18 -34.32
C ILE A 303 -6.03 4.93 -33.55
N SER A 304 -6.29 3.74 -34.09
CA SER A 304 -5.92 2.41 -33.55
C SER A 304 -4.50 2.32 -32.97
N HIS A 305 -3.53 2.90 -33.68
CA HIS A 305 -2.11 2.80 -33.35
C HIS A 305 -1.74 3.35 -31.96
N ALA A 306 -2.42 4.42 -31.51
CA ALA A 306 -2.13 5.06 -30.23
C ALA A 306 -2.63 4.26 -29.01
N ILE A 307 -3.53 3.28 -29.22
CA ILE A 307 -3.95 2.36 -28.15
C ILE A 307 -2.95 1.19 -28.08
N ASP A 308 -2.48 0.70 -29.23
CA ASP A 308 -1.47 -0.36 -29.28
C ASP A 308 -0.14 0.08 -28.65
N GLU A 309 0.36 1.27 -29.01
CA GLU A 309 1.56 1.83 -28.40
C GLU A 309 1.43 1.94 -26.88
N PHE A 310 0.28 2.40 -26.38
CA PHE A 310 0.04 2.52 -24.95
C PHE A 310 -0.01 1.15 -24.25
N ILE A 311 -0.68 0.16 -24.85
CA ILE A 311 -0.72 -1.20 -24.29
C ILE A 311 0.69 -1.79 -24.22
N GLU A 312 1.51 -1.62 -25.26
CA GLU A 312 2.90 -2.09 -25.28
C GLU A 312 3.79 -1.34 -24.28
N GLU A 313 3.60 -0.03 -24.12
CA GLU A 313 4.30 0.76 -23.08
C GLU A 313 3.97 0.23 -21.68
N MET A 314 2.68 -0.02 -21.40
CA MET A 314 2.25 -0.53 -20.10
C MET A 314 2.73 -1.96 -19.85
N LYS A 315 2.73 -2.84 -20.87
CA LYS A 315 3.35 -4.17 -20.76
C LYS A 315 4.82 -4.05 -20.36
N THR A 316 5.59 -3.26 -21.11
CA THR A 316 7.02 -3.01 -20.83
C THR A 316 7.27 -2.47 -19.42
N SER A 317 6.39 -1.59 -18.94
CA SER A 317 6.44 -1.04 -17.58
C SER A 317 6.18 -2.11 -16.52
N ILE A 318 5.08 -2.88 -16.63
CA ILE A 318 4.76 -4.00 -15.73
C ILE A 318 5.93 -4.98 -15.67
N GLU A 319 6.54 -5.26 -16.81
CA GLU A 319 7.64 -6.20 -16.94
C GLU A 319 8.90 -5.75 -16.22
N THR A 320 9.26 -4.48 -16.40
CA THR A 320 10.38 -3.89 -15.67
C THR A 320 10.18 -4.03 -14.16
N LYS A 321 8.93 -3.92 -13.67
CA LYS A 321 8.61 -4.13 -12.25
C LYS A 321 8.70 -5.61 -11.86
N ILE A 322 8.13 -6.52 -12.63
CA ILE A 322 8.21 -7.96 -12.34
C ILE A 322 9.67 -8.42 -12.30
N LYS A 323 10.49 -7.96 -13.25
CA LYS A 323 11.94 -8.24 -13.27
C LYS A 323 12.63 -7.77 -11.99
N TYR A 324 12.35 -6.56 -11.53
CA TYR A 324 12.87 -6.05 -10.26
C TYR A 324 12.46 -6.93 -9.06
N PHE A 325 11.22 -7.43 -9.03
CA PHE A 325 10.78 -8.37 -8.00
C PHE A 325 11.51 -9.72 -8.10
N SER A 326 11.66 -10.28 -9.30
CA SER A 326 12.41 -11.51 -9.55
C SER A 326 13.87 -11.39 -9.09
N ASP A 327 14.55 -10.28 -9.37
CA ASP A 327 15.92 -10.02 -8.94
C ASP A 327 16.04 -10.00 -7.40
N ARG A 328 15.05 -9.41 -6.70
CA ARG A 328 15.00 -9.42 -5.22
C ARG A 328 14.79 -10.82 -4.65
N ILE A 329 13.99 -11.67 -5.30
CA ILE A 329 13.83 -13.08 -4.90
C ILE A 329 15.16 -13.81 -5.07
N GLY A 330 15.86 -13.59 -6.19
CA GLY A 330 17.20 -14.14 -6.40
C GLY A 330 18.17 -13.76 -5.28
N ALA A 331 18.14 -12.50 -4.83
CA ALA A 331 18.95 -12.04 -3.70
C ALA A 331 18.57 -12.72 -2.36
N LEU A 332 17.27 -12.98 -2.12
CA LEU A 332 16.82 -13.72 -0.92
C LEU A 332 17.31 -15.17 -0.93
N MET A 333 17.29 -15.82 -2.10
CA MET A 333 17.83 -17.17 -2.27
C MET A 333 19.33 -17.23 -2.00
N ILE A 334 20.11 -16.25 -2.48
CA ILE A 334 21.56 -16.14 -2.20
C ILE A 334 21.83 -15.97 -0.71
N ASN A 335 20.97 -15.22 0.00
CA ASN A 335 21.07 -14.99 1.44
C ASN A 335 20.45 -16.10 2.30
N TYR A 336 20.13 -17.26 1.71
CA TYR A 336 19.56 -18.43 2.38
C TYR A 336 18.20 -18.22 3.06
N ASN A 337 17.45 -17.18 2.68
CA ASN A 337 16.11 -16.90 3.19
C ASN A 337 15.04 -17.57 2.29
N PHE A 338 15.06 -18.89 2.25
CA PHE A 338 14.27 -19.68 1.30
C PHE A 338 12.77 -19.64 1.56
N SER A 339 12.33 -19.58 2.83
CA SER A 339 10.91 -19.51 3.15
C SER A 339 10.26 -18.24 2.57
N GLU A 340 10.93 -17.10 2.72
CA GLU A 340 10.45 -15.83 2.16
C GLU A 340 10.59 -15.81 0.62
N ALA A 341 11.60 -16.48 0.06
CA ALA A 341 11.75 -16.61 -1.38
C ALA A 341 10.61 -17.44 -2.01
N ASP A 342 10.24 -18.57 -1.41
CA ASP A 342 9.18 -19.47 -1.90
C ASP A 342 7.81 -18.78 -1.90
N GLU A 343 7.43 -18.11 -0.81
CA GLU A 343 6.17 -17.34 -0.73
C GLU A 343 6.08 -16.26 -1.82
N LYS A 344 7.21 -15.62 -2.13
CA LYS A 344 7.29 -14.58 -3.16
C LYS A 344 7.26 -15.17 -4.56
N ILE A 345 7.85 -16.35 -4.79
CA ILE A 345 7.74 -17.07 -6.07
C ILE A 345 6.28 -17.43 -6.33
N ASP A 346 5.57 -17.97 -5.34
CA ASP A 346 4.15 -18.31 -5.44
C ASP A 346 3.29 -17.11 -5.81
N SER A 347 3.56 -15.96 -5.17
CA SER A 347 2.91 -14.69 -5.50
C SER A 347 3.16 -14.30 -6.96
N LEU A 348 4.40 -14.47 -7.44
CA LEU A 348 4.83 -14.08 -8.79
C LEU A 348 4.23 -14.99 -9.88
N ILE A 349 4.02 -16.29 -9.58
CA ILE A 349 3.30 -17.22 -10.44
C ILE A 349 1.83 -16.83 -10.57
N VAL A 350 1.18 -16.46 -9.45
CA VAL A 350 -0.21 -15.98 -9.49
C VAL A 350 -0.32 -14.74 -10.37
N VAL A 351 0.62 -13.80 -10.27
CA VAL A 351 0.67 -12.61 -11.14
C VAL A 351 0.85 -12.99 -12.61
N ARG A 352 1.79 -13.89 -12.95
CA ARG A 352 1.97 -14.40 -14.32
C ARG A 352 0.68 -14.95 -14.91
N ASN A 353 0.00 -15.78 -14.13
CA ASN A 353 -1.23 -16.44 -14.57
C ASN A 353 -2.38 -15.45 -14.76
N LEU A 354 -2.44 -14.38 -13.96
CA LEU A 354 -3.44 -13.32 -14.13
C LEU A 354 -3.17 -12.47 -15.38
N LEU A 355 -1.90 -12.13 -15.64
CA LEU A 355 -1.52 -11.37 -16.84
C LEU A 355 -1.78 -12.15 -18.12
N GLY A 356 -1.61 -13.47 -18.11
CA GLY A 356 -1.95 -14.33 -19.24
C GLY A 356 -1.27 -13.88 -20.53
N LYS A 357 -2.06 -13.53 -21.56
CA LYS A 357 -1.55 -13.06 -22.87
C LYS A 357 -0.85 -11.70 -22.83
N TYR A 358 -0.95 -10.95 -21.72
CA TYR A 358 -0.31 -9.65 -21.55
C TYR A 358 1.08 -9.76 -20.92
N CYS A 359 1.56 -10.96 -20.58
CA CYS A 359 2.91 -11.20 -20.09
C CYS A 359 3.84 -11.54 -21.26
N ILE A 360 4.95 -10.82 -21.47
CA ILE A 360 5.95 -11.21 -22.46
C ILE A 360 6.65 -12.51 -22.02
N LYS A 361 7.06 -13.27 -23.04
CA LYS A 361 7.65 -14.60 -22.92
C LYS A 361 8.90 -14.62 -22.03
N ASP A 362 9.78 -13.63 -22.18
CA ASP A 362 11.04 -13.54 -21.43
C ASP A 362 10.83 -13.52 -19.90
N ILE A 363 9.77 -12.88 -19.43
CA ILE A 363 9.42 -12.88 -18.01
C ILE A 363 8.82 -14.22 -17.59
N SER A 364 7.99 -14.82 -18.43
CA SER A 364 7.45 -16.16 -18.14
C SER A 364 8.58 -17.17 -17.93
N ASP A 365 9.62 -17.09 -18.76
CA ASP A 365 10.81 -17.94 -18.69
C ASP A 365 11.66 -17.66 -17.43
N GLN A 366 11.80 -16.39 -17.03
CA GLN A 366 12.50 -16.03 -15.78
C GLN A 366 11.80 -16.57 -14.53
N ILE A 367 10.47 -16.53 -14.50
CA ILE A 367 9.67 -17.06 -13.38
C ILE A 367 9.85 -18.58 -13.29
N GLU A 368 9.82 -19.26 -14.44
CA GLU A 368 10.03 -20.69 -14.51
C GLU A 368 11.45 -21.10 -14.07
N ASN A 369 12.46 -20.31 -14.42
CA ASN A 369 13.82 -20.51 -13.95
C ASN A 369 13.95 -20.38 -12.42
N LEU A 370 13.29 -19.39 -11.80
CA LEU A 370 13.26 -19.23 -10.33
C LEU A 370 12.56 -20.42 -9.66
N GLN A 371 11.47 -20.93 -10.23
CA GLN A 371 10.78 -22.13 -9.72
C GLN A 371 11.68 -23.37 -9.78
N ASN A 372 12.39 -23.55 -10.89
CA ASN A 372 13.28 -24.70 -11.07
C ASN A 372 14.49 -24.63 -10.13
N TYR A 373 15.02 -23.43 -9.88
CA TYR A 373 16.10 -23.21 -8.93
C TYR A 373 15.68 -23.57 -7.50
N GLY A 374 14.50 -23.13 -7.04
CA GLY A 374 13.96 -23.49 -5.73
C GLY A 374 13.85 -25.01 -5.53
N LYS A 375 13.31 -25.72 -6.53
CA LYS A 375 13.21 -27.20 -6.50
C LYS A 375 14.58 -27.89 -6.40
N THR A 376 15.57 -27.39 -7.13
CA THR A 376 16.91 -27.99 -7.18
C THR A 376 17.64 -27.83 -5.84
N VAL A 377 17.51 -26.68 -5.18
CA VAL A 377 18.13 -26.41 -3.87
C VAL A 377 17.47 -27.23 -2.75
N VAL A 378 16.15 -27.46 -2.83
CA VAL A 378 15.43 -28.32 -1.89
C VAL A 378 15.87 -29.80 -2.02
N CYS A 379 16.10 -30.31 -3.23
CA CYS A 379 16.60 -31.69 -3.41
C CYS A 379 17.99 -31.92 -2.79
N ILE A 380 18.90 -30.94 -2.86
CA ILE A 380 20.25 -31.05 -2.28
C ILE A 380 20.22 -31.09 -0.73
N ARG A 381 19.14 -30.62 -0.10
CA ARG A 381 18.95 -30.63 1.37
C ARG A 381 18.45 -31.95 1.93
N TYR A 382 17.82 -32.81 1.12
CA TYR A 382 17.32 -34.11 1.58
C TYR A 382 18.30 -35.27 1.33
N ASP A 383 19.37 -35.01 0.57
CA ASP A 383 20.47 -35.97 0.32
C ASP A 383 21.72 -35.71 1.22
N LYS A 384 21.62 -34.83 2.22
CA LYS A 384 22.61 -34.61 3.28
C LYS A 384 21.95 -34.79 4.64
#